data_AF-A0A9P4TD22-F1
#
_entry.id   AF-A0A9P4TD22-F1
#
_cell.length_a   1.000
_cell.length_b   1.000
_cell.length_c   1.000
_cell.angle_alpha   90.00
_cell.angle_beta   90.00
_cell.angle_gamma   90.00
#
_symmetry.space_group_name_H-M   'P 1'
#
loop_
_entity.id
_entity.type
_entity.pdbx_description
1 polymer ?
#
loop_
_entity_poly.entity_id
_entity_poly.type
_entity_poly.pdbx_seq_one_letter_code
_entity_poly.pdbx_strand_id
1 'polypeptide(L)'
;MRTYLELLASNINIRRSNRNSGLSTSRQDATELQTREPQVKQQLHIIPRNSAFTMLSRRIAAARPLPRTVLRSTAVPQFTQRRTALTSHERAELADPNQNGGYINPPLEKRNNRDPYADWWDKQDRRNYGEPCHEDHDILGAVSLHDYNHFTPGWGGVLFGTFVVTVIGLCVAVNQVYPDKISAPKTYPDGLEAELGGKGAVLARKPGAEW
;
A
#
# COMPACT_ATOMS: atom_id res chain seq x y z
N MET A 1 -33.06 -10.78 35.62
CA MET A 1 -32.24 -10.97 34.40
C MET A 1 -30.96 -10.14 34.53
N ARG A 2 -30.00 -10.63 35.33
CA ARG A 2 -28.86 -9.83 35.82
C ARG A 2 -27.58 -10.68 35.81
N THR A 3 -27.27 -11.32 34.67
CA THR A 3 -26.19 -12.33 34.58
C THR A 3 -25.56 -12.44 33.17
N TYR A 4 -25.23 -11.33 32.51
CA TYR A 4 -24.42 -11.39 31.26
C TYR A 4 -23.35 -10.28 31.12
N LEU A 5 -23.22 -9.36 32.08
CA LEU A 5 -22.26 -8.24 32.01
C LEU A 5 -20.96 -8.45 32.80
N GLU A 6 -20.81 -9.54 33.56
CA GLU A 6 -19.59 -9.77 34.38
C GLU A 6 -18.51 -10.64 33.69
N LEU A 7 -18.79 -11.22 32.51
CA LEU A 7 -17.87 -12.17 31.85
C LEU A 7 -16.94 -11.55 30.80
N LEU A 8 -17.03 -10.25 30.50
CA LEU A 8 -16.16 -9.57 29.52
C LEU A 8 -15.06 -8.70 30.15
N ALA A 9 -15.06 -8.50 31.47
CA ALA A 9 -14.08 -7.67 32.16
C ALA A 9 -12.80 -8.43 32.61
N SER A 10 -12.75 -9.76 32.50
CA SER A 10 -11.58 -10.54 32.98
C SER A 10 -10.45 -10.75 31.97
N ASN A 11 -10.66 -10.42 30.68
CA ASN A 11 -9.70 -10.77 29.61
C ASN A 11 -8.81 -9.62 29.12
N ILE A 12 -8.85 -8.44 29.76
CA ILE A 12 -8.06 -7.27 29.33
C ILE A 12 -6.79 -7.04 30.19
N ASN A 13 -6.63 -7.72 31.32
CA ASN A 13 -5.52 -7.46 32.26
C ASN A 13 -4.29 -8.40 32.15
N ILE A 14 -4.19 -9.24 31.11
CA ILE A 14 -3.08 -10.20 30.97
C ILE A 14 -2.14 -9.83 29.81
N ARG A 15 -1.74 -8.55 29.69
CA ARG A 15 -0.74 -8.16 28.67
C ARG A 15 0.12 -6.93 29.01
N ARG A 16 0.42 -6.70 30.30
CA ARG A 16 1.30 -5.59 30.73
C ARG A 16 2.29 -5.88 31.87
N SER A 17 2.69 -7.12 32.09
CA SER A 17 3.78 -7.40 33.05
C SER A 17 4.71 -8.50 32.55
N ASN A 18 5.74 -8.10 31.82
CA ASN A 18 7.08 -8.69 31.93
C ASN A 18 8.03 -7.95 30.98
N ARG A 19 8.47 -6.78 31.45
CA ARG A 19 9.62 -6.05 30.93
C ARG A 19 10.56 -5.87 32.13
N ASN A 20 11.78 -6.39 31.98
CA ASN A 20 13.00 -6.03 32.73
C ASN A 20 13.22 -6.66 34.12
N SER A 21 14.06 -7.71 34.13
CA SER A 21 15.15 -7.94 35.10
C SER A 21 16.10 -8.94 34.40
N GLY A 22 17.39 -8.69 34.15
CA GLY A 22 18.39 -8.03 34.99
C GLY A 22 19.26 -9.15 35.58
N LEU A 23 20.34 -9.55 34.89
CA LEU A 23 21.43 -10.31 35.52
C LEU A 23 22.75 -10.03 34.79
N SER A 24 23.52 -9.10 35.35
CA SER A 24 24.94 -8.87 35.07
C SER A 24 25.75 -9.43 36.23
N THR A 25 26.72 -10.31 35.98
CA THR A 25 27.78 -10.63 36.95
C THR A 25 29.07 -11.02 36.22
N SER A 26 29.98 -10.04 36.11
CA SER A 26 31.43 -10.05 36.44
C SER A 26 32.06 -11.44 36.73
N ARG A 27 33.08 -11.94 36.01
CA ARG A 27 34.53 -11.57 35.94
C ARG A 27 35.38 -12.66 36.64
N GLN A 28 36.65 -12.76 36.20
CA GLN A 28 37.78 -13.57 36.70
C GLN A 28 38.06 -14.81 35.82
N ASP A 29 39.01 -14.72 34.89
CA ASP A 29 40.49 -14.76 35.05
C ASP A 29 40.99 -16.13 35.53
N ALA A 30 41.50 -16.92 34.58
CA ALA A 30 42.53 -17.92 34.85
C ALA A 30 43.39 -18.13 33.59
N THR A 31 44.63 -17.73 33.78
CA THR A 31 45.85 -17.89 33.00
C THR A 31 46.08 -19.27 32.37
N GLU A 32 46.56 -19.23 31.13
CA GLU A 32 47.83 -19.84 30.68
C GLU A 32 48.11 -21.29 31.10
N LEU A 33 48.11 -22.21 30.13
CA LEU A 33 49.03 -23.36 30.12
C LEU A 33 49.20 -23.90 28.69
N GLN A 34 50.38 -23.60 28.16
CA GLN A 34 50.95 -24.08 26.93
C GLN A 34 51.61 -25.44 27.18
N THR A 35 51.18 -26.53 26.52
CA THR A 35 52.10 -27.61 26.05
C THR A 35 51.41 -28.68 25.18
N ARG A 36 52.04 -28.93 24.02
CA ARG A 36 52.19 -30.21 23.27
C ARG A 36 51.02 -30.76 22.43
N GLU A 37 51.20 -30.62 21.11
CA GLU A 37 50.75 -31.63 20.12
C GLU A 37 51.41 -32.99 20.42
N PRO A 38 50.70 -34.09 20.08
CA PRO A 38 51.18 -34.85 18.93
C PRO A 38 50.09 -35.19 17.90
N GLN A 39 50.52 -35.12 16.64
CA GLN A 39 49.88 -35.57 15.42
C GLN A 39 49.32 -37.01 15.52
N VAL A 40 48.00 -37.17 15.35
CA VAL A 40 47.38 -38.45 15.00
C VAL A 40 46.50 -38.25 13.77
N LYS A 41 46.94 -38.85 12.66
CA LYS A 41 46.18 -38.98 11.41
C LYS A 41 44.86 -39.69 11.68
N GLN A 42 43.74 -39.02 11.48
CA GLN A 42 42.46 -39.68 11.19
C GLN A 42 41.76 -38.96 10.05
N GLN A 43 41.75 -39.66 8.93
CA GLN A 43 41.04 -39.39 7.71
C GLN A 43 39.54 -39.56 7.98
N LEU A 44 38.76 -38.49 7.87
CA LEU A 44 37.30 -38.58 7.83
C LEU A 44 36.73 -37.56 6.84
N HIS A 45 36.00 -38.13 5.89
CA HIS A 45 35.38 -37.54 4.71
C HIS A 45 34.34 -36.48 5.11
N ILE A 46 34.61 -35.20 4.85
CA ILE A 46 33.66 -34.10 5.05
C ILE A 46 33.29 -33.54 3.67
N ILE A 47 32.04 -33.77 3.29
CA ILE A 47 31.39 -33.18 2.11
C ILE A 47 31.14 -31.70 2.41
N PRO A 48 31.67 -30.73 1.64
CA PRO A 48 31.36 -29.32 1.86
C PRO A 48 29.93 -29.02 1.39
N ARG A 49 29.11 -28.57 2.34
CA ARG A 49 27.80 -27.96 2.09
C ARG A 49 28.06 -26.53 1.59
N ASN A 50 28.02 -26.33 0.28
CA ASN A 50 28.18 -25.00 -0.30
C ASN A 50 26.91 -24.16 -0.04
N SER A 51 26.96 -23.34 1.02
CA SER A 51 26.04 -22.23 1.26
C SER A 51 26.39 -21.10 0.29
N ALA A 52 25.75 -21.05 -0.87
CA ALA A 52 25.89 -19.93 -1.79
C ALA A 52 24.95 -18.78 -1.34
N PHE A 53 25.54 -17.70 -0.81
CA PHE A 53 24.88 -16.42 -0.67
C PHE A 53 24.48 -15.90 -2.06
N THR A 54 23.19 -15.62 -2.26
CA THR A 54 22.62 -15.02 -3.47
C THR A 54 23.14 -13.59 -3.62
N MET A 55 24.23 -13.42 -4.37
CA MET A 55 24.69 -12.10 -4.83
C MET A 55 23.74 -11.61 -5.93
N LEU A 56 22.82 -10.69 -5.59
CA LEU A 56 22.00 -9.95 -6.56
C LEU A 56 22.93 -9.14 -7.49
N SER A 57 23.24 -9.69 -8.66
CA SER A 57 24.08 -9.07 -9.68
C SER A 57 23.39 -7.83 -10.26
N ARG A 58 23.80 -6.65 -9.77
CA ARG A 58 23.52 -5.36 -10.40
C ARG A 58 24.24 -5.30 -11.75
N ARG A 59 23.56 -5.66 -12.83
CA ARG A 59 23.99 -5.31 -14.19
C ARG A 59 22.93 -4.44 -14.84
N ILE A 60 23.17 -3.14 -14.71
CA ILE A 60 22.46 -2.06 -15.38
C ILE A 60 22.75 -2.21 -16.87
N ALA A 61 21.75 -2.63 -17.65
CA ALA A 61 21.84 -2.66 -19.10
C ALA A 61 21.86 -1.22 -19.62
N ALA A 62 22.97 -0.83 -20.25
CA ALA A 62 23.09 0.43 -20.96
C ALA A 62 22.35 0.32 -22.31
N ALA A 63 21.04 0.51 -22.30
CA ALA A 63 20.26 0.66 -23.52
C ALA A 63 20.53 2.04 -24.13
N ARG A 64 21.07 2.09 -25.36
CA ARG A 64 21.11 3.32 -26.16
C ARG A 64 19.69 3.65 -26.62
N PRO A 65 19.13 4.81 -26.26
CA PRO A 65 17.79 5.18 -26.68
C PRO A 65 17.76 5.56 -28.16
N LEU A 66 16.73 5.09 -28.87
CA LEU A 66 16.35 5.57 -30.20
C LEU A 66 16.11 7.10 -30.14
N PRO A 67 16.50 7.88 -31.16
CA PRO A 67 16.14 9.28 -31.22
C PRO A 67 14.63 9.40 -31.45
N ARG A 68 13.86 9.41 -30.36
CA ARG A 68 12.50 9.91 -30.35
C ARG A 68 12.58 11.37 -30.76
N THR A 69 12.00 11.71 -31.91
CA THR A 69 11.63 13.10 -32.22
C THR A 69 10.72 13.56 -31.09
N VAL A 70 11.31 14.30 -30.15
CA VAL A 70 10.60 14.94 -29.06
C VAL A 70 9.78 16.04 -29.72
N LEU A 71 8.52 15.76 -30.05
CA LEU A 71 7.53 16.83 -30.08
C LEU A 71 7.71 17.51 -28.72
N ARG A 72 8.18 18.75 -28.72
CA ARG A 72 8.19 19.60 -27.53
C ARG A 72 6.72 19.67 -27.10
N SER A 73 6.32 18.74 -26.25
CA SER A 73 5.19 18.92 -25.35
C SER A 73 5.54 20.21 -24.65
N THR A 74 4.85 21.29 -25.03
CA THR A 74 4.86 22.51 -24.26
C THR A 74 4.50 22.06 -22.86
N ALA A 75 5.46 22.12 -21.95
CA ALA A 75 5.23 21.81 -20.56
C ALA A 75 4.22 22.85 -20.08
N VAL A 76 2.94 22.53 -20.20
CA VAL A 76 1.87 23.30 -19.60
C VAL A 76 2.20 23.26 -18.11
N PRO A 77 2.49 24.39 -17.46
CA PRO A 77 2.72 24.39 -16.03
C PRO A 77 1.43 23.87 -15.39
N GLN A 78 1.45 22.60 -14.98
CA GLN A 78 0.41 22.01 -14.17
C GLN A 78 0.52 22.73 -12.83
N PHE A 79 -0.34 23.73 -12.63
CA PHE A 79 -0.48 24.41 -11.34
C PHE A 79 -0.91 23.36 -10.32
N THR A 80 0.08 22.75 -9.68
CA THR A 80 -0.17 21.81 -8.60
C THR A 80 -0.34 22.68 -7.37
N GLN A 81 -1.59 23.06 -7.09
CA GLN A 81 -1.93 23.74 -5.85
C GLN A 81 -1.61 22.79 -4.69
N ARG A 82 -0.41 22.90 -4.12
CA ARG A 82 -0.11 22.26 -2.84
C ARG A 82 -0.89 23.01 -1.78
N ARG A 83 -2.07 22.48 -1.42
CA ARG A 83 -2.79 22.91 -0.23
C ARG A 83 -1.92 22.57 0.97
N THR A 84 -1.20 23.57 1.48
CA THR A 84 -0.60 23.51 2.82
C THR A 84 -1.71 23.33 3.83
N ALA A 85 -1.45 22.61 4.93
CA ALA A 85 -2.42 22.51 6.01
C ALA A 85 -2.81 23.92 6.45
N LEU A 86 -4.12 24.18 6.53
CA LEU A 86 -4.65 25.47 6.95
C LEU A 86 -3.95 25.95 8.23
N THR A 87 -3.51 27.20 8.24
CA THR A 87 -3.00 27.87 9.44
C THR A 87 -4.11 28.01 10.48
N SER A 88 -3.75 28.19 11.75
CA SER A 88 -4.74 28.38 12.82
C SER A 88 -5.62 29.61 12.61
N HIS A 89 -5.07 30.67 12.00
CA HIS A 89 -5.82 31.88 11.67
C HIS A 89 -6.85 31.63 10.57
N GLU A 90 -6.45 30.98 9.48
CA GLU A 90 -7.38 30.64 8.39
C GLU A 90 -8.52 29.70 8.88
N ARG A 91 -8.26 28.81 9.85
CA ARG A 91 -9.32 28.00 10.45
C ARG A 91 -10.29 28.83 11.28
N ALA A 92 -9.78 29.85 11.98
CA ALA A 92 -10.61 30.74 12.77
C ALA A 92 -11.46 31.64 11.87
N GLU A 93 -10.93 32.10 10.73
CA GLU A 93 -11.67 32.86 9.73
C GLU A 93 -12.76 32.02 9.05
N LEU A 94 -12.47 30.77 8.66
CA LEU A 94 -13.50 29.86 8.15
C LEU A 94 -14.58 29.51 9.18
N ALA A 95 -14.26 29.62 10.47
CA ALA A 95 -15.18 29.36 11.57
C ALA A 95 -15.94 30.63 12.03
N ASP A 96 -15.68 31.80 11.41
CA ASP A 96 -16.36 33.04 11.75
C ASP A 96 -17.83 32.98 11.30
N PRO A 97 -18.81 33.00 12.24
CA PRO A 97 -20.23 32.91 11.91
C PRO A 97 -20.77 34.07 11.07
N ASN A 98 -20.03 35.20 10.98
CA ASN A 98 -20.46 36.39 10.27
C ASN A 98 -19.82 36.54 8.88
N GLN A 99 -19.08 35.53 8.39
CA GLN A 99 -18.47 35.53 7.05
C GLN A 99 -19.52 35.70 5.92
N ASN A 100 -20.76 35.29 6.16
CA ASN A 100 -21.82 35.26 5.14
C ASN A 100 -22.64 36.57 5.04
N GLY A 101 -22.27 37.62 5.77
CA GLY A 101 -22.97 38.91 5.73
C GLY A 101 -24.40 38.89 6.28
N GLY A 102 -24.72 37.96 7.19
CA GLY A 102 -26.05 37.82 7.78
C GLY A 102 -27.04 37.01 6.93
N TYR A 103 -26.55 36.28 5.92
CA TYR A 103 -27.36 35.36 5.14
C TYR A 103 -27.88 34.22 6.01
N ILE A 104 -29.17 33.88 5.88
CA ILE A 104 -29.79 32.79 6.64
C ILE A 104 -29.32 31.47 6.01
N ASN A 105 -28.39 30.79 6.67
CA ASN A 105 -27.89 29.50 6.19
C ASN A 105 -28.72 28.34 6.80
N PRO A 106 -29.59 27.67 6.02
CA PRO A 106 -30.31 26.49 6.49
C PRO A 106 -29.35 25.32 6.80
N PRO A 107 -29.82 24.23 7.42
CA PRO A 107 -28.98 23.05 7.67
C PRO A 107 -28.40 22.44 6.39
N LEU A 108 -27.19 21.87 6.51
CA LEU A 108 -26.49 21.19 5.42
C LEU A 108 -27.17 19.86 5.09
N GLU A 109 -28.11 19.90 4.15
CA GLU A 109 -28.86 18.73 3.66
C GLU A 109 -28.72 18.62 2.14
N LYS A 110 -28.33 17.44 1.67
CA LYS A 110 -28.26 17.15 0.24
C LYS A 110 -29.66 17.00 -0.36
N ARG A 111 -29.91 17.60 -1.52
CA ARG A 111 -31.22 17.52 -2.19
C ARG A 111 -31.63 16.10 -2.54
N ASN A 112 -30.67 15.22 -2.85
CA ASN A 112 -30.95 13.82 -3.16
C ASN A 112 -31.44 13.00 -1.96
N ASN A 113 -31.23 13.49 -0.73
CA ASN A 113 -31.69 12.82 0.49
C ASN A 113 -33.12 13.23 0.87
N ARG A 114 -33.66 14.28 0.25
CA ARG A 114 -35.06 14.69 0.43
C ARG A 114 -36.02 13.71 -0.22
N ASP A 115 -37.24 13.66 0.28
CA ASP A 115 -38.29 12.78 -0.25
C ASP A 115 -38.49 13.00 -1.76
N PRO A 116 -38.23 11.98 -2.61
CA PRO A 116 -38.41 12.10 -4.05
C PRO A 116 -39.88 12.16 -4.48
N TYR A 117 -40.83 11.77 -3.63
CA TYR A 117 -42.25 11.70 -3.94
C TYR A 117 -43.07 12.90 -3.43
N ALA A 118 -42.44 13.80 -2.69
CA ALA A 118 -43.10 15.01 -2.20
C ALA A 118 -43.42 16.00 -3.34
N ASP A 119 -44.44 16.83 -3.12
CA ASP A 119 -44.92 17.78 -4.13
C ASP A 119 -44.06 19.07 -4.17
N TRP A 120 -42.83 18.95 -4.64
CA TRP A 120 -41.91 20.08 -4.81
C TRP A 120 -42.32 21.03 -5.95
N TRP A 121 -42.06 22.32 -5.81
CA TRP A 121 -42.22 23.30 -6.90
C TRP A 121 -41.20 23.05 -8.02
N ASP A 122 -39.92 22.92 -7.68
CA ASP A 122 -38.88 22.42 -8.56
C ASP A 122 -38.71 20.91 -8.33
N LYS A 123 -39.19 20.11 -9.30
CA LYS A 123 -39.12 18.65 -9.25
C LYS A 123 -37.71 18.10 -9.41
N GLN A 124 -36.82 18.80 -10.11
CA GLN A 124 -35.46 18.31 -10.37
C GLN A 124 -34.58 18.52 -9.14
N ASP A 125 -34.63 19.71 -8.53
CA ASP A 125 -33.80 20.06 -7.38
C ASP A 125 -34.46 19.77 -6.03
N ARG A 126 -35.70 19.24 -6.04
CA ARG A 126 -36.53 18.94 -4.86
C ARG A 126 -36.63 20.15 -3.92
N ARG A 127 -37.06 21.28 -4.48
CA ARG A 127 -37.04 22.60 -3.85
C ARG A 127 -38.37 23.32 -3.98
N ASN A 128 -38.83 23.98 -2.92
CA ASN A 128 -39.99 24.86 -2.96
C ASN A 128 -39.62 26.29 -3.31
N TYR A 129 -40.58 27.06 -3.83
CA TYR A 129 -40.36 28.47 -4.14
C TYR A 129 -40.23 29.28 -2.84
N GLY A 130 -39.23 30.16 -2.75
CA GLY A 130 -39.00 31.03 -1.60
C GLY A 130 -38.38 30.36 -0.36
N GLU A 131 -38.03 29.07 -0.41
CA GLU A 131 -37.28 28.44 0.68
C GLU A 131 -35.84 28.98 0.74
N PRO A 132 -35.27 29.22 1.95
CA PRO A 132 -33.86 29.59 2.08
C PRO A 132 -32.94 28.55 1.44
N CYS A 133 -31.95 29.02 0.69
CA CYS A 133 -30.97 28.17 0.00
C CYS A 133 -29.70 28.10 0.84
N HIS A 134 -29.12 26.92 1.03
CA HIS A 134 -27.81 26.79 1.68
C HIS A 134 -26.73 27.49 0.83
N GLU A 135 -25.71 28.05 1.46
CA GLU A 135 -24.62 28.73 0.75
C GLU A 135 -23.91 27.80 -0.24
N ASP A 136 -23.54 26.59 0.19
CA ASP A 136 -22.95 25.52 -0.62
C ASP A 136 -23.98 24.70 -1.44
N HIS A 137 -25.03 25.34 -1.96
CA HIS A 137 -26.07 24.62 -2.73
C HIS A 137 -25.55 24.02 -4.04
N ASP A 138 -24.43 24.51 -4.58
CA ASP A 138 -23.76 23.89 -5.72
C ASP A 138 -23.24 22.47 -5.42
N ILE A 139 -22.80 22.21 -4.18
CA ILE A 139 -22.31 20.91 -3.71
C ILE A 139 -23.45 20.06 -3.12
N LEU A 140 -24.51 20.70 -2.62
CA LEU A 140 -25.67 20.02 -2.02
C LEU A 140 -26.81 19.76 -3.02
N GLY A 141 -26.78 20.40 -4.19
CA GLY A 141 -27.81 20.34 -5.22
C GLY A 141 -28.06 18.95 -5.80
N ALA A 142 -29.14 18.76 -6.54
CA ALA A 142 -29.51 17.43 -7.03
C ALA A 142 -28.49 16.81 -8.02
N VAL A 143 -27.79 17.66 -8.76
CA VAL A 143 -26.74 17.28 -9.73
C VAL A 143 -25.40 16.97 -9.06
N SER A 144 -25.29 17.19 -7.75
CA SER A 144 -24.06 16.91 -7.00
C SER A 144 -23.74 15.42 -6.90
N LEU A 145 -22.49 15.11 -6.56
CA LEU A 145 -22.01 13.73 -6.36
C LEU A 145 -22.92 12.98 -5.38
N HIS A 146 -23.51 11.87 -5.79
CA HIS A 146 -24.43 11.10 -4.95
C HIS A 146 -23.85 10.74 -3.57
N ASP A 147 -24.63 10.91 -2.51
CA ASP A 147 -24.24 10.52 -1.15
C ASP A 147 -24.65 9.07 -0.88
N TYR A 148 -23.66 8.21 -0.65
CA TYR A 148 -23.90 6.79 -0.35
C TYR A 148 -23.91 6.60 1.16
N ASN A 149 -25.10 6.48 1.74
CA ASN A 149 -25.34 6.40 3.18
C ASN A 149 -25.53 4.97 3.72
N HIS A 150 -25.31 3.94 2.89
CA HIS A 150 -25.51 2.55 3.31
C HIS A 150 -24.47 2.08 4.35
N PHE A 151 -23.23 2.54 4.23
CA PHE A 151 -22.15 2.29 5.18
C PHE A 151 -21.35 3.56 5.43
N THR A 152 -20.68 3.65 6.58
CA THR A 152 -19.71 4.74 6.81
C THR A 152 -18.51 4.58 5.86
N PRO A 153 -17.88 5.68 5.39
CA PRO A 153 -16.72 5.59 4.50
C PRO A 153 -15.58 4.73 5.05
N GLY A 154 -15.36 4.78 6.38
CA GLY A 154 -14.38 3.94 7.05
C GLY A 154 -14.70 2.44 6.94
N TRP A 155 -15.96 2.05 7.12
CA TRP A 155 -16.38 0.66 6.97
C TRP A 155 -16.36 0.21 5.51
N GLY A 156 -16.76 1.07 4.58
CA GLY A 156 -16.62 0.82 3.14
C GLY A 156 -15.17 0.53 2.73
N GLY A 157 -14.22 1.26 3.31
CA GLY A 157 -12.78 1.00 3.14
C GLY A 157 -12.35 -0.36 3.66
N VAL A 158 -12.89 -0.81 4.81
CA VAL A 158 -12.62 -2.16 5.35
C VAL A 158 -13.17 -3.24 4.41
N LEU A 159 -14.41 -3.09 3.95
CA LEU A 159 -15.04 -4.06 3.04
C LEU A 159 -14.26 -4.15 1.72
N PHE A 160 -13.89 -3.02 1.13
CA PHE A 160 -13.12 -3.00 -0.12
C PHE A 160 -11.70 -3.54 0.07
N GLY A 161 -11.03 -3.12 1.14
CA GLY A 161 -9.67 -3.57 1.44
C GLY A 161 -9.60 -5.07 1.70
N THR A 162 -10.54 -5.62 2.47
CA THR A 162 -10.61 -7.07 2.72
C THR A 162 -10.91 -7.86 1.44
N PHE A 163 -11.81 -7.37 0.57
CA PHE A 163 -12.04 -7.95 -0.74
C PHE A 163 -10.75 -8.00 -1.58
N VAL A 164 -10.02 -6.89 -1.70
CA VAL A 164 -8.77 -6.85 -2.49
C VAL A 164 -7.71 -7.78 -1.91
N VAL A 165 -7.52 -7.75 -0.58
CA VAL A 165 -6.52 -8.59 0.10
C VAL A 165 -6.84 -10.07 -0.04
N THR A 166 -8.10 -10.46 0.05
CA THR A 166 -8.51 -11.87 -0.09
C THR A 166 -8.32 -12.38 -1.50
N VAL A 167 -8.69 -11.61 -2.52
CA VAL A 167 -8.49 -11.99 -3.93
C VAL A 167 -7.00 -12.10 -4.26
N ILE A 168 -6.20 -11.10 -3.92
CA ILE A 168 -4.75 -11.14 -4.16
C ILE A 168 -4.09 -12.25 -3.34
N GLY A 169 -4.49 -12.42 -2.07
CA GLY A 169 -4.02 -13.50 -1.20
C GLY A 169 -4.28 -14.87 -1.79
N LEU A 170 -5.46 -15.08 -2.37
CA LEU A 170 -5.79 -16.32 -3.08
C LEU A 170 -4.91 -16.51 -4.32
N CYS A 171 -4.71 -15.48 -5.14
CA CYS A 171 -3.84 -15.57 -6.33
C CYS A 171 -2.40 -15.93 -5.96
N VAL A 172 -1.86 -15.33 -4.89
CA VAL A 172 -0.51 -15.64 -4.39
C VAL A 172 -0.44 -17.07 -3.85
N ALA A 173 -1.45 -17.51 -3.09
CA ALA A 173 -1.51 -18.88 -2.57
C ALA A 173 -1.56 -19.91 -3.70
N VAL A 174 -2.38 -19.66 -4.73
CA VAL A 174 -2.44 -20.51 -5.92
C VAL A 174 -1.09 -20.53 -6.63
N ASN A 175 -0.43 -19.39 -6.83
CA ASN A 175 0.87 -19.33 -7.48
C ASN A 175 1.95 -20.16 -6.75
N GLN A 176 1.90 -20.25 -5.42
CA GLN A 176 2.86 -21.04 -4.63
C GLN A 176 2.60 -22.55 -4.68
N VAL A 177 1.34 -22.97 -4.81
CA VAL A 177 0.96 -24.39 -4.77
C VAL A 177 0.91 -25.00 -6.16
N TYR A 178 0.64 -24.19 -7.19
CA TYR A 178 0.50 -24.69 -8.54
C TYR A 178 1.86 -25.08 -9.12
N PRO A 179 2.00 -26.31 -9.68
CA PRO A 179 3.25 -26.74 -10.24
C PRO A 179 3.62 -25.89 -11.46
N ASP A 180 4.92 -25.63 -11.60
CA ASP A 180 5.46 -24.96 -12.78
C ASP A 180 5.18 -25.75 -14.05
N LYS A 181 5.23 -25.06 -15.19
CA LYS A 181 5.02 -25.67 -16.50
C LYS A 181 5.98 -26.85 -16.71
N ILE A 182 5.44 -27.97 -17.18
CA ILE A 182 6.22 -29.21 -17.44
C ILE A 182 7.22 -29.03 -18.60
N SER A 183 7.05 -27.99 -19.42
CA SER A 183 7.94 -27.74 -20.55
C SER A 183 9.24 -27.04 -20.14
N ALA A 184 10.37 -27.68 -20.47
CA ALA A 184 11.65 -26.99 -20.50
C ALA A 184 11.57 -25.79 -21.45
N PRO A 185 12.04 -24.59 -21.05
CA PRO A 185 12.04 -23.45 -21.94
C PRO A 185 12.90 -23.70 -23.17
N LYS A 186 12.47 -23.17 -24.31
CA LYS A 186 13.21 -23.31 -25.56
C LYS A 186 14.59 -22.65 -25.42
N THR A 187 15.64 -23.41 -25.69
CA THR A 187 17.01 -22.94 -25.77
C THR A 187 17.48 -22.89 -27.21
N TYR A 188 18.39 -21.96 -27.52
CA TYR A 188 18.97 -21.78 -28.84
C TYR A 188 20.51 -21.88 -28.77
N PRO A 189 21.16 -22.51 -29.77
CA PRO A 189 22.62 -22.54 -29.84
C PRO A 189 23.17 -21.11 -29.87
N ASP A 190 24.23 -20.88 -29.10
CA ASP A 190 24.91 -19.57 -28.94
C ASP A 190 24.00 -18.39 -28.54
N GLY A 191 22.75 -18.65 -28.14
CA GLY A 191 21.78 -17.62 -27.79
C GLY A 191 21.41 -16.74 -28.97
N LEU A 192 21.54 -17.25 -30.20
CA LEU A 192 21.30 -16.51 -31.45
C LEU A 192 22.09 -15.20 -31.52
N GLU A 193 23.33 -15.19 -31.02
CA GLU A 193 24.15 -13.97 -30.94
C GLU A 193 24.33 -13.29 -32.31
N ALA A 194 24.61 -14.06 -33.36
CA ALA A 194 24.75 -13.51 -34.72
C ALA A 194 23.44 -12.93 -35.26
N GLU A 195 22.32 -13.63 -35.05
CA GLU A 195 21.00 -13.26 -35.57
C GLU A 195 20.36 -12.10 -34.81
N LEU A 196 20.71 -11.91 -33.52
CA LEU A 196 20.17 -10.86 -32.67
C LEU A 196 20.96 -9.55 -32.70
N GLY A 197 21.96 -9.42 -33.58
CA GLY A 197 22.72 -8.19 -33.78
C GLY A 197 24.12 -8.19 -33.17
N GLY A 198 24.65 -9.36 -32.81
CA GLY A 198 26.05 -9.55 -32.44
C GLY A 198 26.40 -9.07 -31.04
N LYS A 199 27.69 -8.77 -30.85
CA LYS A 199 28.32 -8.51 -29.56
C LYS A 199 27.68 -7.29 -28.87
N GLY A 200 26.82 -7.55 -27.89
CA GLY A 200 26.09 -6.51 -27.13
C GLY A 200 24.56 -6.60 -27.21
N ALA A 201 24.02 -7.48 -28.04
CA ALA A 201 22.59 -7.75 -28.10
C ALA A 201 22.09 -8.58 -26.90
N VAL A 202 20.81 -8.44 -26.54
CA VAL A 202 20.15 -9.32 -25.58
C VAL A 202 20.00 -10.69 -26.21
N LEU A 203 20.77 -11.65 -25.70
CA LEU A 203 20.83 -13.01 -26.24
C LEU A 203 19.58 -13.82 -25.88
N ALA A 204 19.18 -14.71 -26.77
CA ALA A 204 18.21 -15.75 -26.46
C ALA A 204 18.81 -16.78 -25.48
N ARG A 205 17.95 -17.54 -24.80
CA ARG A 205 18.38 -18.49 -23.77
C ARG A 205 19.31 -19.55 -24.36
N LYS A 206 20.53 -19.66 -23.80
CA LYS A 206 21.51 -20.70 -24.15
C LYS A 206 21.21 -22.02 -23.39
N PRO A 207 21.59 -23.18 -23.94
CA PRO A 207 21.55 -24.44 -23.20
C PRO A 207 22.46 -24.36 -21.95
N GLY A 208 21.97 -24.84 -20.81
CA GLY A 208 22.74 -24.84 -19.55
C GLY A 208 22.84 -23.47 -18.84
N ALA A 209 22.20 -22.43 -19.36
CA ALA A 209 22.06 -21.17 -18.62
C ALA A 209 21.11 -21.36 -17.43
N GLU A 210 21.62 -21.08 -16.22
CA GLU A 210 20.83 -20.98 -14.99
C GLU A 210 19.89 -19.77 -15.03
N TRP A 211 18.90 -19.80 -14.12
CA TRP A 211 17.80 -18.84 -14.02
C TRP A 211 18.18 -17.61 -13.22
#